data_AF-A0A0F9ICT6-F1
#
_entry.id   AF-A0A0F9ICT6-F1
#
_cell.length_a   1.000
_cell.length_b   1.000
_cell.length_c   1.000
_cell.angle_alpha   90.00
_cell.angle_beta   90.00
_cell.angle_gamma   90.00
#
_symmetry.space_group_name_H-M   'P 1'
#
loop_
_entity.id
_entity.type
_entity.pdbx_description
1 polymer ?
#
loop_
_entity_poly.entity_id
_entity_poly.type
_entity_poly.pdbx_seq_one_letter_code
_entity_poly.pdbx_strand_id
1 'polypeptide(L)'
;KLDHAQITIGGGYGNMDGIRVKTSKNELEKLYIEKKMSCKSIGSMLRCSGTQVRDRLIEYDISIRKNVKIEIPESELRELYLKKMMSTDEIAKRFGYSQSVISSRLAMYSIPARISIGGRPGKRQIYKKQCQYHNCPNPPFTTLREKQQFCSHRCYNASTRTLKGTQRECANSNCRKQFEPTQSKQQCCGPECASKKSGISHMKHEYNIPDGLTKRERRNFIQNKKRNERAKTDPGFRLNERMRKAIYFSILGRKNGRHWEHLVGWTLKQLKTHLQKLFQSGMTWDNYGKWHVDHIVPISVHNFSKPEHPDFKRCWALSNLQPMWGPENQSKGARIEKHFQPKLQLEIKEAG
;
A
#
# COMPACT_ATOMS: atom_id res chain seq x y z
N LYS A 1 28.72 37.12 6.04
CA LYS A 1 27.24 37.09 5.86
C LYS A 1 26.92 35.79 5.12
N LEU A 2 26.75 34.70 5.87
CA LEU A 2 26.32 33.40 5.35
C LEU A 2 24.82 33.34 5.55
N ASP A 3 24.10 33.25 4.44
CA ASP A 3 22.65 33.29 4.42
C ASP A 3 22.09 31.91 4.80
N HIS A 4 21.26 31.90 5.83
CA HIS A 4 20.59 30.73 6.36
C HIS A 4 19.35 30.42 5.51
N ALA A 5 19.48 29.56 4.51
CA ALA A 5 18.32 28.95 3.88
C ALA A 5 17.94 27.66 4.63
N GLN A 6 16.98 27.80 5.55
CA GLN A 6 16.25 26.70 6.13
C GLN A 6 15.51 25.92 5.02
N ILE A 7 15.89 24.66 4.78
CA ILE A 7 15.09 23.74 3.98
C ILE A 7 14.51 22.68 4.92
N THR A 8 13.21 22.81 5.10
CA THR A 8 12.28 21.95 5.83
C THR A 8 12.45 20.47 5.43
N ILE A 9 12.67 19.62 6.42
CA ILE A 9 12.66 18.15 6.28
C ILE A 9 11.19 17.70 6.15
N GLY A 10 10.68 17.75 4.93
CA GLY A 10 9.43 17.10 4.54
C GLY A 10 9.68 15.61 4.26
N GLY A 11 9.46 14.76 5.28
CA GLY A 11 9.51 13.31 5.16
C GLY A 11 8.38 12.78 4.29
N GLY A 12 8.64 12.67 2.98
CA GLY A 12 7.75 12.04 2.01
C GLY A 12 8.57 11.23 1.02
N TYR A 13 8.92 9.99 1.38
CA TYR A 13 9.46 9.05 0.41
C TYR A 13 8.32 8.61 -0.51
N GLY A 14 8.11 9.39 -1.58
CA GLY A 14 7.23 9.04 -2.68
C GLY A 14 7.59 7.66 -3.22
N ASN A 15 6.54 6.90 -3.52
CA ASN A 15 6.59 5.53 -4.00
C ASN A 15 7.34 5.45 -5.34
N MET A 16 8.66 5.21 -5.30
CA MET A 16 9.58 5.15 -6.45
C MET A 16 9.81 3.71 -6.94
N ASP A 17 8.81 2.82 -6.77
CA ASP A 17 8.86 1.39 -7.15
C ASP A 17 8.95 1.14 -8.68
N GLY A 18 9.10 2.18 -9.51
CA GLY A 18 9.12 2.09 -10.98
C GLY A 18 10.41 2.54 -11.67
N ILE A 19 11.37 3.17 -10.97
CA ILE A 19 12.61 3.66 -11.61
C ILE A 19 13.72 2.64 -11.37
N ARG A 20 14.09 1.87 -12.41
CA ARG A 20 15.31 1.06 -12.38
C ARG A 20 16.51 1.98 -12.37
N VAL A 21 17.22 2.02 -11.24
CA VAL A 21 18.49 2.74 -11.10
C VAL A 21 19.47 2.21 -12.14
N LYS A 22 20.03 3.11 -12.95
CA LYS A 22 21.13 2.81 -13.87
C LYS A 22 22.44 3.09 -13.12
N THR A 23 22.95 2.10 -12.39
CA THR A 23 24.33 2.12 -11.87
C THR A 23 25.16 1.09 -12.61
N SER A 24 26.41 1.43 -12.93
CA SER A 24 27.33 0.49 -13.58
C SER A 24 27.76 -0.63 -12.62
N LYS A 25 28.16 -1.79 -13.16
CA LYS A 25 28.70 -2.91 -12.38
C LYS A 25 29.91 -2.48 -11.55
N ASN A 26 30.86 -1.79 -12.16
CA ASN A 26 32.10 -1.33 -11.51
C ASN A 26 31.84 -0.36 -10.35
N GLU A 27 30.89 0.56 -10.51
CA GLU A 27 30.53 1.52 -9.46
C GLU A 27 29.88 0.80 -8.27
N LEU A 28 28.98 -0.15 -8.53
CA LEU A 28 28.31 -0.91 -7.49
C LEU A 28 29.28 -1.84 -6.74
N GLU A 29 30.23 -2.43 -7.46
CA GLU A 29 31.30 -3.26 -6.91
C GLU A 29 32.23 -2.46 -6.00
N LYS A 30 32.66 -1.27 -6.44
CA LYS A 30 33.44 -0.33 -5.63
C LYS A 30 32.73 0.08 -4.35
N LEU A 31 31.43 0.43 -4.43
CA LEU A 31 30.66 0.85 -3.26
C LEU A 31 30.41 -0.31 -2.27
N TYR A 32 30.12 -1.51 -2.78
CA TYR A 32 29.70 -2.64 -1.96
C TYR A 32 30.87 -3.48 -1.42
N ILE A 33 31.88 -3.75 -2.25
CA ILE A 33 33.04 -4.58 -1.89
C ILE A 33 34.16 -3.71 -1.30
N GLU A 34 34.68 -2.73 -2.05
CA GLU A 34 35.83 -1.93 -1.59
C GLU A 34 35.46 -1.02 -0.41
N LYS A 35 34.39 -0.22 -0.55
CA LYS A 35 33.94 0.71 0.49
C LYS A 35 33.07 0.05 1.58
N LYS A 36 32.77 -1.24 1.45
CA LYS A 36 31.97 -2.05 2.39
C LYS A 36 30.60 -1.43 2.77
N MET A 37 30.04 -0.54 1.96
CA MET A 37 28.79 0.17 2.30
C MET A 37 27.58 -0.77 2.28
N SER A 38 26.60 -0.56 3.17
CA SER A 38 25.38 -1.38 3.19
C SER A 38 24.47 -1.11 1.99
N CYS A 39 23.65 -2.07 1.55
CA CYS A 39 22.68 -1.85 0.46
C CYS A 39 21.77 -0.64 0.71
N LYS A 40 21.42 -0.38 1.98
CA LYS A 40 20.59 0.77 2.38
C LYS A 40 21.36 2.10 2.24
N SER A 41 22.63 2.13 2.65
CA SER A 41 23.50 3.30 2.52
C SER A 41 23.77 3.62 1.05
N ILE A 42 24.06 2.60 0.24
CA ILE A 42 24.22 2.72 -1.22
C ILE A 42 22.92 3.21 -1.84
N GLY A 43 21.77 2.67 -1.42
CA GLY A 43 20.47 3.12 -1.92
C GLY A 43 20.21 4.60 -1.61
N SER A 44 20.53 5.03 -0.39
CA SER A 44 20.40 6.44 0.00
C SER A 44 21.29 7.37 -0.85
N MET A 45 22.51 6.92 -1.17
CA MET A 45 23.45 7.64 -2.03
C MET A 45 22.94 7.75 -3.47
N LEU A 46 22.39 6.65 -4.01
CA LEU A 46 21.90 6.55 -5.38
C LEU A 46 20.42 6.95 -5.54
N ARG A 47 19.81 7.53 -4.49
CA ARG A 47 18.40 7.92 -4.41
C ARG A 47 17.42 6.79 -4.79
N CYS A 48 17.68 5.60 -4.28
CA CYS A 48 16.90 4.40 -4.53
C CYS A 48 16.72 3.53 -3.29
N SER A 49 15.85 2.53 -3.37
CA SER A 49 15.66 1.61 -2.25
C SER A 49 16.85 0.65 -2.12
N GLY A 50 17.18 0.27 -0.88
CA GLY A 50 18.20 -0.75 -0.65
C GLY A 50 17.85 -2.13 -1.26
N THR A 51 16.55 -2.38 -1.51
CA THR A 51 16.06 -3.56 -2.23
C THR A 51 16.50 -3.54 -3.70
N GLN A 52 16.33 -2.40 -4.39
CA GLN A 52 16.77 -2.24 -5.78
C GLN A 52 18.29 -2.41 -5.93
N VAL A 53 19.07 -1.91 -4.96
CA VAL A 53 20.52 -2.12 -4.91
C VAL A 53 20.86 -3.61 -4.79
N ARG A 54 20.17 -4.33 -3.90
CA ARG A 54 20.36 -5.77 -3.73
C ARG A 54 20.00 -6.54 -5.01
N ASP A 55 18.89 -6.20 -5.65
CA ASP A 55 18.46 -6.86 -6.88
C ASP A 55 19.48 -6.64 -8.02
N ARG A 56 20.12 -5.46 -8.08
CA ARG A 56 21.23 -5.17 -9.01
C ARG A 56 22.52 -5.94 -8.70
N LEU A 57 22.84 -6.15 -7.42
CA LEU A 57 23.98 -7.01 -7.04
C LEU A 57 23.77 -8.43 -7.57
N ILE A 58 22.53 -8.96 -7.51
CA ILE A 58 22.17 -10.27 -8.07
C ILE A 58 22.29 -10.25 -9.60
N GLU A 59 21.76 -9.22 -10.26
CA GLU A 59 21.79 -9.09 -11.72
C GLU A 59 23.21 -9.02 -12.29
N TYR A 60 24.15 -8.41 -11.56
CA TYR A 60 25.56 -8.31 -11.95
C TYR A 60 26.45 -9.46 -11.48
N ASP A 61 25.84 -10.47 -10.85
CA ASP A 61 26.53 -11.63 -10.27
C ASP A 61 27.59 -11.23 -9.22
N ILE A 62 27.29 -10.19 -8.44
CA ILE A 62 28.12 -9.74 -7.32
C ILE A 62 27.67 -10.47 -6.06
N SER A 63 28.58 -11.25 -5.47
CA SER A 63 28.29 -12.07 -4.28
C SER A 63 27.73 -11.24 -3.11
N ILE A 64 26.51 -11.56 -2.69
CA ILE A 64 25.87 -10.89 -1.56
C ILE A 64 26.50 -11.38 -0.25
N ARG A 65 27.00 -10.45 0.56
CA ARG A 65 27.38 -10.68 1.96
C ARG A 65 26.25 -11.40 2.70
N LYS A 66 26.49 -12.68 3.02
CA LYS A 66 25.57 -13.50 3.82
C LYS A 66 25.43 -12.85 5.20
N ASN A 67 24.22 -12.86 5.73
CA ASN A 67 24.01 -12.45 7.11
C ASN A 67 24.64 -13.52 8.00
N VAL A 68 25.80 -13.23 8.59
CA VAL A 68 26.49 -14.18 9.46
C VAL A 68 25.60 -14.39 10.68
N LYS A 69 25.24 -15.65 10.94
CA LYS A 69 24.50 -16.02 12.15
C LYS A 69 25.42 -15.73 13.34
N ILE A 70 25.05 -14.72 14.11
CA ILE A 70 25.80 -14.36 15.32
C ILE A 70 25.50 -15.42 16.38
N GLU A 71 26.54 -16.16 16.79
CA GLU A 71 26.45 -17.21 17.81
C GLU A 71 27.16 -16.74 19.08
N ILE A 72 26.39 -16.14 19.99
CA ILE A 72 26.82 -15.96 21.38
C ILE A 72 25.98 -16.94 22.21
N PRO A 73 26.58 -17.97 22.81
CA PRO A 73 25.89 -18.89 23.70
C PRO A 73 25.22 -18.15 24.87
N GLU A 74 24.05 -18.63 25.28
CA GLU A 74 23.30 -18.04 26.40
C GLU A 74 24.12 -18.04 27.69
N SER A 75 24.85 -19.13 27.97
CA SER A 75 25.70 -19.30 29.16
C SER A 75 26.76 -18.22 29.26
N GLU A 76 27.47 -17.98 28.16
CA GLU A 76 28.53 -16.97 28.07
C GLU A 76 27.97 -15.55 28.21
N LEU A 77 26.83 -15.27 27.58
CA LEU A 77 26.18 -13.97 27.69
C LEU A 77 25.67 -13.70 29.12
N ARG A 78 25.13 -14.73 29.81
CA ARG A 78 24.73 -14.65 31.23
C ARG A 78 25.93 -14.42 32.14
N GLU A 79 27.05 -15.10 31.90
CA GLU A 79 28.26 -14.91 32.69
C GLU A 79 28.80 -13.48 32.55
N LEU A 80 28.94 -12.99 31.32
CA LEU A 80 29.48 -11.66 31.06
C LEU A 80 28.54 -10.55 31.56
N TYR A 81 27.23 -10.71 31.36
CA TYR A 81 26.25 -9.68 31.69
C TYR A 81 25.76 -9.74 33.14
N LEU A 82 25.56 -10.91 33.75
CA LEU A 82 25.04 -10.98 35.13
C LEU A 82 26.16 -11.17 36.18
N LYS A 83 27.18 -12.00 35.90
CA LYS A 83 28.24 -12.29 36.87
C LYS A 83 29.39 -11.28 36.81
N LYS A 84 29.94 -11.03 35.61
CA LYS A 84 31.06 -10.11 35.39
C LYS A 84 30.65 -8.65 35.27
N MET A 85 29.35 -8.36 35.35
CA MET A 85 28.78 -7.01 35.33
C MET A 85 29.21 -6.14 34.12
N MET A 86 29.66 -6.74 33.01
CA MET A 86 30.03 -5.99 31.81
C MET A 86 28.79 -5.34 31.19
N SER A 87 28.91 -4.09 30.75
CA SER A 87 27.86 -3.38 30.03
C SER A 87 27.61 -4.00 28.65
N THR A 88 26.43 -3.75 28.08
CA THR A 88 26.11 -4.21 26.71
C THR A 88 27.09 -3.68 25.67
N ASP A 89 27.71 -2.52 25.91
CA ASP A 89 28.70 -1.92 25.01
C ASP A 89 30.07 -2.61 25.12
N GLU A 90 30.54 -2.91 26.32
CA GLU A 90 31.79 -3.65 26.54
C GLU A 90 31.71 -5.08 26.00
N ILE A 91 30.57 -5.75 26.20
CA ILE A 91 30.30 -7.07 25.61
C ILE A 91 30.30 -6.96 24.09
N ALA A 92 29.66 -5.92 23.54
CA ALA A 92 29.61 -5.71 22.09
C ALA A 92 31.02 -5.53 21.49
N LYS A 93 31.86 -4.69 22.10
CA LYS A 93 33.26 -4.50 21.69
C LYS A 93 34.07 -5.79 21.76
N ARG A 94 33.90 -6.59 22.82
CA ARG A 94 34.63 -7.85 23.01
C ARG A 94 34.38 -8.86 21.90
N PHE A 95 33.15 -8.93 21.39
CA PHE A 95 32.78 -9.86 20.31
C PHE A 95 32.74 -9.21 18.92
N GLY A 96 33.11 -7.93 18.79
CA GLY A 96 33.07 -7.21 17.51
C GLY A 96 31.65 -6.96 16.97
N TYR A 97 30.65 -6.89 17.84
CA TYR A 97 29.25 -6.64 17.48
C TYR A 97 28.80 -5.23 17.87
N SER A 98 27.60 -4.82 17.43
CA SER A 98 26.97 -3.59 17.91
C SER A 98 26.22 -3.80 19.22
N GLN A 99 26.10 -2.75 20.03
CA GLN A 99 25.36 -2.79 21.30
C GLN A 99 23.91 -3.30 21.14
N SER A 100 23.27 -2.99 20.01
CA SER A 100 21.92 -3.46 19.68
C SER A 100 21.84 -4.97 19.46
N VAL A 101 22.90 -5.60 18.96
CA VAL A 101 22.96 -7.07 18.79
C VAL A 101 22.96 -7.74 20.16
N ILE A 102 23.78 -7.26 21.09
CA ILE A 102 23.83 -7.77 22.47
C ILE A 102 22.48 -7.57 23.16
N SER A 103 21.87 -6.39 23.02
CA SER A 103 20.55 -6.07 23.60
C SER A 103 19.46 -6.99 23.06
N SER A 104 19.46 -7.25 21.74
CA SER A 104 18.50 -8.17 21.10
C SER A 104 18.70 -9.61 21.58
N ARG A 105 19.95 -10.01 21.83
CA ARG A 105 20.28 -11.37 22.30
C ARG A 105 19.91 -11.59 23.76
N LEU A 106 20.11 -10.59 24.62
CA LEU A 106 19.60 -10.60 25.99
C LEU A 106 18.08 -10.78 26.01
N ALA A 107 17.36 -10.06 25.14
CA ALA A 107 15.91 -10.22 25.00
C ALA A 107 15.50 -11.61 24.47
N MET A 108 16.21 -12.13 23.47
CA MET A 108 15.97 -13.47 22.90
C MET A 108 16.11 -14.58 23.95
N TYR A 109 17.14 -14.51 24.80
CA TYR A 109 17.36 -15.47 25.88
C TYR A 109 16.63 -15.13 27.18
N SER A 110 15.74 -14.11 27.16
CA SER A 110 15.00 -13.67 28.35
C SER A 110 15.89 -13.35 29.56
N ILE A 111 17.10 -12.83 29.31
CA ILE A 111 18.03 -12.42 30.36
C ILE A 111 17.56 -11.06 30.89
N PRO A 112 17.28 -10.93 32.20
CA PRO A 112 16.71 -9.71 32.76
C PRO A 112 17.69 -8.54 32.64
N ALA A 113 17.18 -7.37 32.27
CA ALA A 113 17.97 -6.14 32.26
C ALA A 113 18.44 -5.82 33.68
N ARG A 114 19.73 -5.50 33.85
CA ARG A 114 20.25 -5.01 35.14
C ARG A 114 19.54 -3.70 35.48
N ILE A 115 18.98 -3.61 36.69
CA ILE A 115 18.46 -2.35 37.21
C ILE A 115 19.64 -1.37 37.26
N SER A 116 19.56 -0.26 36.54
CA SER A 116 20.65 0.71 36.52
C SER A 116 20.70 1.43 37.87
N ILE A 117 21.71 1.10 38.68
CA ILE A 117 22.02 1.84 39.92
C ILE A 117 22.55 3.26 39.59
N GLY A 118 22.92 3.53 38.32
CA GLY A 118 23.48 4.81 37.86
C GLY A 118 22.70 5.56 36.78
N GLY A 119 21.40 5.28 36.58
CA GLY A 119 20.58 6.16 35.74
C GLY A 119 20.40 7.52 36.41
N ARG A 120 20.72 8.64 35.72
CA ARG A 120 20.72 10.04 36.23
C ARG A 120 19.78 10.26 37.42
N PRO A 121 20.23 10.82 38.56
CA PRO A 121 19.40 11.00 39.74
C PRO A 121 18.42 12.15 39.53
N GLY A 122 17.30 11.88 38.88
CA GLY A 122 16.08 12.61 39.19
C GLY A 122 15.56 12.05 40.50
N LYS A 123 15.59 12.82 41.60
CA LYS A 123 14.84 12.49 42.82
C LYS A 123 13.40 12.21 42.40
N ARG A 124 12.98 10.95 42.32
CA ARG A 124 11.58 10.62 41.98
C ARG A 124 10.73 11.00 43.18
N GLN A 125 10.10 12.18 43.11
CA GLN A 125 9.23 12.68 44.16
C GLN A 125 8.08 11.70 44.39
N ILE A 126 7.89 11.30 45.66
CA ILE A 126 6.77 10.45 46.08
C ILE A 126 5.60 11.37 46.40
N TYR A 127 4.49 11.19 45.69
CA TYR A 127 3.25 11.93 45.92
C TYR A 127 2.31 11.09 46.81
N LYS A 128 1.86 11.66 47.92
CA LYS A 128 0.73 11.14 48.71
C LYS A 128 -0.56 11.73 48.15
N LYS A 129 -1.52 10.89 47.77
CA LYS A 129 -2.75 11.31 47.08
C LYS A 129 -3.97 10.60 47.62
N GLN A 130 -5.14 11.19 47.39
CA GLN A 130 -6.44 10.56 47.61
C GLN A 130 -6.96 9.98 46.29
N CYS A 131 -7.43 8.75 46.32
CA CYS A 131 -8.06 8.07 45.19
C CYS A 131 -9.38 8.77 44.85
N GLN A 132 -9.57 9.14 43.58
CA GLN A 132 -10.78 9.82 43.12
C GLN A 132 -12.01 8.91 42.97
N TYR A 133 -11.91 7.61 43.30
CA TYR A 133 -13.07 6.72 43.30
C TYR A 133 -13.79 6.80 44.65
N HIS A 134 -15.04 7.29 44.66
CA HIS A 134 -15.82 7.54 45.88
C HIS A 134 -16.03 6.31 46.78
N ASN A 135 -16.08 5.10 46.20
CA ASN A 135 -16.21 3.85 46.96
C ASN A 135 -14.86 3.12 47.12
N CYS A 136 -13.75 3.84 47.19
CA CYS A 136 -12.43 3.24 47.41
C CYS A 136 -12.28 2.76 48.86
N PRO A 137 -11.98 1.47 49.11
CA PRO A 137 -11.84 0.94 50.46
C PRO A 137 -10.59 1.46 51.19
N ASN A 138 -9.60 1.98 50.45
CA ASN A 138 -8.42 2.63 51.01
C ASN A 138 -8.02 3.83 50.13
N PRO A 139 -8.62 5.01 50.34
CA PRO A 139 -8.45 6.17 49.48
C PRO A 139 -7.03 6.77 49.48
N PRO A 140 -6.29 6.85 50.60
CA PRO A 140 -4.90 7.32 50.58
C PRO A 140 -3.98 6.33 49.85
N PHE A 141 -3.18 6.82 48.90
CA PHE A 141 -2.15 6.03 48.23
C PHE A 141 -0.91 6.84 47.89
N THR A 142 0.21 6.16 47.66
CA THR A 142 1.47 6.75 47.24
C THR A 142 1.75 6.43 45.77
N THR A 143 2.35 7.38 45.05
CA THR A 143 2.71 7.18 43.63
C THR A 143 3.94 7.99 43.26
N LEU A 144 4.69 7.49 42.28
CA LEU A 144 5.78 8.23 41.61
C LEU A 144 5.28 9.07 40.42
N ARG A 145 3.96 9.02 40.12
CA ARG A 145 3.33 9.69 38.99
C ARG A 145 2.49 10.88 39.45
N GLU A 146 2.96 12.09 39.16
CA GLU A 146 2.27 13.34 39.49
C GLU A 146 0.86 13.44 38.89
N LYS A 147 0.57 12.77 37.77
CA LYS A 147 -0.77 12.78 37.14
C LYS A 147 -1.69 11.61 37.53
N GLN A 148 -1.23 10.66 38.33
CA GLN A 148 -2.07 9.50 38.71
C GLN A 148 -3.17 9.93 39.70
N GLN A 149 -4.42 9.59 39.39
CA GLN A 149 -5.63 9.99 40.13
C GLN A 149 -6.26 8.83 40.93
N PHE A 150 -5.97 7.58 40.58
CA PHE A 150 -6.57 6.38 41.18
C PHE A 150 -5.48 5.50 41.80
N CYS A 151 -5.77 4.89 42.95
CA CYS A 151 -4.82 4.01 43.65
C CYS A 151 -4.55 2.70 42.87
N SER A 152 -5.49 2.29 42.01
CA SER A 152 -5.39 1.05 41.24
C SER A 152 -6.17 1.13 39.93
N HIS A 153 -5.82 0.25 38.99
CA HIS A 153 -6.58 0.05 37.76
C HIS A 153 -8.03 -0.39 38.04
N ARG A 154 -8.26 -1.12 39.15
CA ARG A 154 -9.61 -1.46 39.63
C ARG A 154 -10.42 -0.22 39.97
N CYS A 155 -9.85 0.75 40.70
CA CYS A 155 -10.55 1.99 41.05
C CYS A 155 -10.79 2.89 39.85
N TYR A 156 -9.85 2.96 38.90
CA TYR A 156 -10.05 3.63 37.61
C TYR A 156 -11.19 3.00 36.78
N ASN A 157 -11.25 1.67 36.71
CA ASN A 157 -12.32 0.99 35.99
C ASN A 157 -13.66 1.10 36.72
N ALA A 158 -13.66 1.06 38.06
CA ALA A 158 -14.88 1.20 38.84
C ALA A 158 -15.46 2.62 38.73
N SER A 159 -14.62 3.66 38.73
CA SER A 159 -15.05 5.05 38.51
C SER A 159 -15.55 5.32 37.09
N THR A 160 -14.96 4.65 36.08
CA THR A 160 -15.38 4.77 34.67
C THR A 160 -16.56 3.85 34.29
N ARG A 161 -16.93 2.91 35.17
CA ARG A 161 -18.09 2.00 35.03
C ARG A 161 -19.41 2.60 35.52
N THR A 162 -19.39 3.61 36.37
CA THR A 162 -20.61 4.27 36.84
C THR A 162 -21.16 5.23 35.79
N LEU A 163 -21.89 4.68 34.82
CA LEU A 163 -22.79 5.36 33.87
C LEU A 163 -24.26 5.04 34.13
N LYS A 164 -24.55 4.45 35.30
CA LYS A 164 -25.88 4.04 35.75
C LYS A 164 -26.85 5.23 35.58
N GLY A 165 -27.89 5.06 34.76
CA GLY A 165 -28.86 6.10 34.44
C GLY A 165 -28.59 6.93 33.16
N THR A 166 -27.49 6.70 32.43
CA THR A 166 -27.29 7.33 31.11
C THR A 166 -27.81 6.42 30.00
N GLN A 167 -28.68 6.93 29.12
CA GLN A 167 -29.14 6.20 27.95
C GLN A 167 -28.37 6.64 26.69
N ARG A 168 -28.06 5.67 25.81
CA ARG A 168 -27.44 5.91 24.50
C ARG A 168 -28.18 5.16 23.41
N GLU A 169 -28.24 5.75 22.22
CA GLU A 169 -28.73 5.06 21.03
C GLU A 169 -27.67 4.10 20.48
N CYS A 170 -28.09 2.89 20.09
CA CYS A 170 -27.22 1.90 19.47
C CYS A 170 -26.72 2.40 18.11
N ALA A 171 -25.41 2.54 17.97
CA ALA A 171 -24.76 3.00 16.74
C ALA A 171 -24.76 1.97 15.59
N ASN A 172 -25.54 0.89 15.71
CA ASN A 172 -25.86 0.00 14.59
C ASN A 172 -27.10 0.58 13.91
N SER A 173 -26.95 0.97 12.64
CA SER A 173 -28.00 1.62 11.84
C SER A 173 -29.30 0.81 11.76
N ASN A 174 -29.21 -0.51 11.89
CA ASN A 174 -30.34 -1.44 11.81
C ASN A 174 -31.00 -1.72 13.17
N CYS A 175 -30.42 -1.25 14.28
CA CYS A 175 -30.95 -1.48 15.63
C CYS A 175 -31.55 -0.21 16.22
N ARG A 176 -30.76 0.89 16.31
CA ARG A 176 -31.17 2.19 16.90
C ARG A 176 -31.86 2.13 18.28
N LYS A 177 -31.78 1.00 18.98
CA LYS A 177 -32.37 0.83 20.31
C LYS A 177 -31.63 1.68 21.33
N GLN A 178 -32.37 2.29 22.26
CA GLN A 178 -31.80 2.93 23.45
C GLN A 178 -31.34 1.88 24.47
N PHE A 179 -30.14 2.04 25.00
CA PHE A 179 -29.56 1.13 25.97
C PHE A 179 -28.70 1.88 27.00
N GLU A 180 -28.58 1.29 28.19
CA GLU A 180 -27.65 1.78 29.21
C GLU A 180 -26.27 1.16 28.99
N PRO A 181 -25.21 1.97 28.75
CA PRO A 181 -23.89 1.46 28.51
C PRO A 181 -23.25 0.97 29.82
N THR A 182 -22.72 -0.25 29.79
CA THR A 182 -21.96 -0.83 30.92
C THR A 182 -20.52 -0.30 30.99
N GLN A 183 -20.06 0.35 29.91
CA GLN A 183 -18.72 0.93 29.77
C GLN A 183 -18.81 2.25 28.99
N SER A 184 -17.99 3.23 29.35
CA SER A 184 -17.96 4.54 28.69
C SER A 184 -17.72 4.52 27.18
N LYS A 185 -17.03 3.49 26.68
CA LYS A 185 -16.76 3.29 25.25
C LYS A 185 -17.78 2.38 24.55
N GLN A 186 -18.80 1.87 25.25
CA GLN A 186 -19.81 1.02 24.63
C GLN A 186 -20.69 1.87 23.70
N GLN A 187 -20.70 1.51 22.42
CA GLN A 187 -21.42 2.21 21.35
C GLN A 187 -22.62 1.42 20.79
N CYS A 188 -22.74 0.14 21.14
CA CYS A 188 -23.83 -0.72 20.71
C CYS A 188 -24.50 -1.36 21.93
N CYS A 189 -25.79 -1.67 21.80
CA CYS A 189 -26.58 -2.28 22.88
C CYS A 189 -26.06 -3.65 23.32
N GLY A 190 -25.28 -4.32 22.47
CA GLY A 190 -24.64 -5.60 22.80
C GLY A 190 -23.62 -6.04 21.75
N PRO A 191 -22.94 -7.17 21.99
CA PRO A 191 -21.90 -7.71 21.12
C PRO A 191 -22.41 -8.03 19.70
N GLU A 192 -23.66 -8.48 19.56
CA GLU A 192 -24.27 -8.73 18.24
C GLU A 192 -24.42 -7.46 17.39
N CYS A 193 -24.76 -6.34 18.02
CA CYS A 193 -24.84 -5.06 17.31
C CYS A 193 -23.44 -4.47 17.08
N ALA A 194 -22.47 -4.77 17.94
CA ALA A 194 -21.08 -4.36 17.77
C ALA A 194 -20.39 -5.09 16.60
N SER A 195 -20.61 -6.39 16.44
CA SER A 195 -20.04 -7.17 15.33
C SER A 195 -20.54 -6.66 13.97
N LYS A 196 -21.83 -6.30 13.88
CA LYS A 196 -22.49 -5.72 12.70
C LYS A 196 -22.06 -4.28 12.40
N LYS A 197 -21.46 -3.56 13.36
CA LYS A 197 -20.99 -2.17 13.22
C LYS A 197 -19.64 -2.03 12.50
N SER A 198 -18.84 -3.09 12.42
CA SER A 198 -17.51 -3.02 11.79
C SER A 198 -17.57 -3.39 10.30
N GLY A 199 -17.22 -2.44 9.42
CA GLY A 199 -17.44 -2.47 7.97
C GLY A 199 -16.82 -3.62 7.16
N ILE A 200 -16.14 -4.60 7.78
CA ILE A 200 -15.67 -5.82 7.11
C ILE A 200 -16.64 -7.00 7.32
N SER A 201 -17.34 -7.06 8.47
CA SER A 201 -18.28 -8.15 8.78
C SER A 201 -19.61 -7.99 8.03
N HIS A 202 -20.16 -6.77 7.96
CA HIS A 202 -21.39 -6.48 7.20
C HIS A 202 -21.23 -6.80 5.71
N MET A 203 -20.07 -6.45 5.13
CA MET A 203 -19.77 -6.71 3.72
C MET A 203 -19.59 -8.19 3.38
N LYS A 204 -19.25 -9.05 4.35
CA LYS A 204 -19.09 -10.50 4.10
C LYS A 204 -20.42 -11.15 3.71
N HIS A 205 -21.50 -10.78 4.39
CA HIS A 205 -22.85 -11.29 4.13
C HIS A 205 -23.48 -10.65 2.89
N GLU A 206 -23.35 -9.33 2.70
CA GLU A 206 -23.91 -8.63 1.52
C GLU A 206 -23.32 -9.12 0.20
N TYR A 207 -22.01 -9.45 0.18
CA TYR A 207 -21.32 -9.84 -1.04
C TYR A 207 -21.05 -11.36 -1.15
N ASN A 208 -21.51 -12.20 -0.21
CA ASN A 208 -21.23 -13.64 -0.16
C ASN A 208 -19.73 -13.95 -0.36
N ILE A 209 -18.89 -13.32 0.46
CA ILE A 209 -17.43 -13.42 0.32
C ILE A 209 -16.95 -14.81 0.81
N PRO A 210 -16.19 -15.57 -0.01
CA PRO A 210 -15.65 -16.86 0.39
C PRO A 210 -14.76 -16.80 1.65
N ASP A 211 -14.79 -17.89 2.41
CA ASP A 211 -13.89 -18.10 3.55
C ASP A 211 -12.45 -18.38 3.10
N GLY A 212 -11.50 -18.22 4.02
CA GLY A 212 -10.07 -18.44 3.75
C GLY A 212 -9.34 -17.32 3.01
N LEU A 213 -10.04 -16.32 2.45
CA LEU A 213 -9.40 -15.21 1.73
C LEU A 213 -8.61 -14.27 2.65
N THR A 214 -7.43 -13.84 2.20
CA THR A 214 -6.62 -12.78 2.80
C THR A 214 -7.34 -11.42 2.73
N LYS A 215 -6.88 -10.45 3.53
CA LYS A 215 -7.43 -9.07 3.51
C LYS A 215 -7.37 -8.42 2.12
N ARG A 216 -6.31 -8.68 1.34
CA ARG A 216 -6.13 -8.15 -0.02
C ARG A 216 -7.12 -8.78 -0.99
N GLU A 217 -7.29 -10.09 -0.94
CA GLU A 217 -8.19 -10.83 -1.83
C GLU A 217 -9.65 -10.47 -1.58
N ARG A 218 -10.06 -10.35 -0.32
CA ARG A 218 -11.42 -9.87 0.03
C ARG A 218 -11.71 -8.52 -0.61
N ARG A 219 -10.77 -7.57 -0.49
CA ARG A 219 -10.91 -6.24 -1.10
C ARG A 219 -11.06 -6.33 -2.62
N ASN A 220 -10.23 -7.12 -3.29
CA ASN A 220 -10.29 -7.32 -4.75
C ASN A 220 -11.62 -7.97 -5.17
N PHE A 221 -12.09 -8.97 -4.43
CA PHE A 221 -13.36 -9.65 -4.69
C PHE A 221 -14.54 -8.66 -4.65
N ILE A 222 -14.61 -7.85 -3.60
CA ILE A 222 -15.66 -6.83 -3.45
C ILE A 222 -15.58 -5.80 -4.58
N GLN A 223 -14.38 -5.31 -4.91
CA GLN A 223 -14.19 -4.34 -5.99
C GLN A 223 -14.61 -4.92 -7.35
N ASN A 224 -14.26 -6.18 -7.63
CA ASN A 224 -14.66 -6.87 -8.85
C ASN A 224 -16.17 -7.08 -8.91
N LYS A 225 -16.81 -7.48 -7.82
CA LYS A 225 -18.27 -7.65 -7.76
C LYS A 225 -18.99 -6.33 -8.01
N LYS A 226 -18.60 -5.24 -7.33
CA LYS A 226 -19.14 -3.89 -7.58
C LYS A 226 -18.95 -3.43 -9.02
N ARG A 227 -17.77 -3.69 -9.59
CA ARG A 227 -17.47 -3.40 -11.00
C ARG A 227 -18.38 -4.17 -11.96
N ASN A 228 -18.59 -5.46 -11.70
CA ASN A 228 -19.44 -6.32 -12.53
C ASN A 228 -20.91 -5.90 -12.45
N GLU A 229 -21.43 -5.56 -11.26
CA GLU A 229 -22.80 -5.06 -11.12
C GLU A 229 -23.02 -3.74 -11.87
N ARG A 230 -22.08 -2.79 -11.75
CA ARG A 230 -22.15 -1.54 -12.52
C ARG A 230 -22.09 -1.80 -14.03
N ALA A 231 -21.29 -2.77 -14.46
CA ALA A 231 -21.21 -3.12 -15.87
C ALA A 231 -22.56 -3.62 -16.42
N LYS A 232 -23.40 -4.31 -15.63
CA LYS A 232 -24.71 -4.78 -16.11
C LYS A 232 -25.66 -3.64 -16.48
N THR A 233 -25.58 -2.50 -15.79
CA THR A 233 -26.54 -1.39 -15.88
C THR A 233 -26.02 -0.18 -16.65
N ASP A 234 -24.70 -0.01 -16.76
CA ASP A 234 -24.07 1.16 -17.39
C ASP A 234 -23.27 0.75 -18.65
N PRO A 235 -23.88 0.84 -19.86
CA PRO A 235 -23.17 0.60 -21.12
C PRO A 235 -21.98 1.53 -21.34
N GLY A 236 -22.01 2.75 -20.79
CA GLY A 236 -20.89 3.68 -20.86
C GLY A 236 -19.69 3.19 -20.06
N PHE A 237 -19.94 2.63 -18.87
CA PHE A 237 -18.91 2.00 -18.06
C PHE A 237 -18.28 0.80 -18.77
N ARG A 238 -19.10 -0.04 -19.43
CA ARG A 238 -18.61 -1.16 -20.24
C ARG A 238 -17.71 -0.70 -21.39
N LEU A 239 -18.14 0.33 -22.13
CA LEU A 239 -17.37 0.91 -23.23
C LEU A 239 -16.02 1.45 -22.72
N ASN A 240 -16.04 2.23 -21.63
CA ASN A 240 -14.83 2.78 -21.03
C ASN A 240 -13.82 1.69 -20.63
N GLU A 241 -14.28 0.63 -19.97
CA GLU A 241 -13.43 -0.51 -19.61
C GLU A 241 -12.87 -1.23 -20.84
N ARG A 242 -13.67 -1.35 -21.91
CA ARG A 242 -13.22 -1.95 -23.17
C ARG A 242 -12.12 -1.13 -23.82
N MET A 243 -12.29 0.20 -23.95
CA MET A 243 -11.27 1.09 -24.52
C MET A 243 -9.99 1.08 -23.70
N ARG A 244 -10.12 1.17 -22.36
CA ARG A 244 -8.98 1.10 -21.44
C ARG A 244 -8.15 -0.16 -21.64
N LYS A 245 -8.80 -1.33 -21.75
CA LYS A 245 -8.12 -2.61 -21.97
C LYS A 245 -7.54 -2.72 -23.38
N ALA A 246 -8.30 -2.34 -24.40
CA ALA A 246 -7.87 -2.47 -25.79
C ALA A 246 -6.62 -1.62 -26.07
N ILE A 247 -6.59 -0.36 -25.61
CA ILE A 247 -5.41 0.51 -25.69
C ILE A 247 -4.25 -0.05 -24.87
N TYR A 248 -4.50 -0.59 -23.68
CA TYR A 248 -3.46 -1.20 -22.85
C TYR A 248 -2.74 -2.35 -23.57
N PHE A 249 -3.51 -3.23 -24.22
CA PHE A 249 -2.94 -4.35 -24.96
C PHE A 249 -2.26 -3.92 -26.26
N SER A 250 -2.79 -2.91 -26.97
CA SER A 250 -2.16 -2.43 -28.21
C SER A 250 -0.77 -1.82 -28.00
N ILE A 251 -0.45 -1.35 -26.78
CA ILE A 251 0.89 -0.83 -26.44
C ILE A 251 1.64 -1.72 -25.45
N LEU A 252 1.26 -3.00 -25.33
CA LEU A 252 1.91 -4.01 -24.49
C LEU A 252 2.15 -3.53 -23.04
N GLY A 253 1.17 -2.82 -22.47
CA GLY A 253 1.22 -2.33 -21.10
C GLY A 253 2.04 -1.06 -20.85
N ARG A 254 2.62 -0.43 -21.89
CA ARG A 254 3.42 0.82 -21.80
C ARG A 254 2.59 2.09 -21.58
N LYS A 255 1.41 1.95 -20.98
CA LYS A 255 0.52 3.04 -20.59
C LYS A 255 1.10 3.85 -19.43
N ASN A 256 1.97 3.25 -18.59
CA ASN A 256 2.62 3.88 -17.44
C ASN A 256 1.62 4.59 -16.51
N GLY A 257 0.46 3.97 -16.25
CA GLY A 257 -0.59 4.52 -15.38
C GLY A 257 -1.42 5.67 -15.96
N ARG A 258 -1.06 6.25 -17.12
CA ARG A 258 -1.78 7.38 -17.76
C ARG A 258 -3.25 7.03 -18.04
N HIS A 259 -4.17 7.99 -17.97
CA HIS A 259 -5.56 7.76 -18.39
C HIS A 259 -5.63 7.54 -19.91
N TRP A 260 -6.54 6.68 -20.40
CA TRP A 260 -6.54 6.33 -21.82
C TRP A 260 -6.98 7.50 -22.71
N GLU A 261 -7.91 8.34 -22.22
CA GLU A 261 -8.36 9.57 -22.93
C GLU A 261 -7.19 10.53 -23.20
N HIS A 262 -6.22 10.61 -22.28
CA HIS A 262 -5.03 11.44 -22.46
C HIS A 262 -4.11 10.93 -23.57
N LEU A 263 -4.16 9.62 -23.88
CA LEU A 263 -3.33 9.05 -24.94
C LEU A 263 -3.90 9.34 -26.32
N VAL A 264 -5.23 9.32 -26.45
CA VAL A 264 -5.93 9.44 -27.73
C VAL A 264 -6.39 10.87 -28.02
N GLY A 265 -6.47 11.73 -27.01
CA GLY A 265 -6.81 13.15 -27.15
C GLY A 265 -8.32 13.44 -27.25
N TRP A 266 -9.16 12.49 -26.85
CA TRP A 266 -10.62 12.65 -26.84
C TRP A 266 -11.24 11.87 -25.68
N THR A 267 -12.47 12.25 -25.33
CA THR A 267 -13.20 11.77 -24.15
C THR A 267 -14.19 10.64 -24.49
N LEU A 268 -14.58 9.87 -23.48
CA LEU A 268 -15.65 8.87 -23.58
C LEU A 268 -16.95 9.45 -24.13
N LYS A 269 -17.28 10.70 -23.77
CA LYS A 269 -18.47 11.41 -24.28
C LYS A 269 -18.37 11.63 -25.79
N GLN A 270 -17.22 12.11 -26.27
CA GLN A 270 -16.99 12.31 -27.71
C GLN A 270 -17.05 10.99 -28.49
N LEU A 271 -16.48 9.92 -27.94
CA LEU A 271 -16.57 8.58 -28.54
C LEU A 271 -18.02 8.10 -28.64
N LYS A 272 -18.80 8.25 -27.56
CA LYS A 272 -20.22 7.88 -27.56
C LYS A 272 -20.97 8.66 -28.65
N THR A 273 -20.81 9.98 -28.70
CA THR A 273 -21.46 10.82 -29.71
C THR A 273 -21.05 10.40 -31.13
N HIS A 274 -19.77 10.10 -31.35
CA HIS A 274 -19.26 9.64 -32.64
C HIS A 274 -19.86 8.30 -33.07
N LEU A 275 -19.79 7.28 -32.22
CA LEU A 275 -20.31 5.95 -32.53
C LEU A 275 -21.83 5.96 -32.73
N GLN A 276 -22.55 6.72 -31.91
CA GLN A 276 -24.01 6.82 -32.01
C GLN A 276 -24.48 7.41 -33.34
N LYS A 277 -23.71 8.33 -33.94
CA LYS A 277 -23.98 8.86 -35.28
C LYS A 277 -23.82 7.81 -36.39
N LEU A 278 -23.06 6.75 -36.13
CA LEU A 278 -22.75 5.68 -37.06
C LEU A 278 -23.58 4.40 -36.79
N PHE A 279 -24.53 4.44 -35.85
CA PHE A 279 -25.37 3.28 -35.54
C PHE A 279 -26.22 2.88 -36.74
N GLN A 280 -26.18 1.58 -37.04
CA GLN A 280 -27.05 0.96 -38.03
C GLN A 280 -28.41 0.61 -37.40
N SER A 281 -29.35 0.19 -38.25
CA SER A 281 -30.68 -0.24 -37.79
C SER A 281 -30.57 -1.29 -36.68
N GLY A 282 -31.28 -1.05 -35.57
CA GLY A 282 -31.30 -1.94 -34.40
C GLY A 282 -30.10 -1.81 -33.45
N MET A 283 -29.09 -0.98 -33.73
CA MET A 283 -28.00 -0.73 -32.77
C MET A 283 -28.43 0.27 -31.69
N THR A 284 -28.25 -0.10 -30.43
CA THR A 284 -28.52 0.77 -29.28
C THR A 284 -27.43 0.64 -28.22
N TRP A 285 -27.36 1.57 -27.27
CA TRP A 285 -26.43 1.42 -26.16
C TRP A 285 -26.76 0.24 -25.25
N ASP A 286 -28.04 -0.11 -25.12
CA ASP A 286 -28.48 -1.22 -24.27
C ASP A 286 -28.05 -2.59 -24.81
N ASN A 287 -27.97 -2.72 -26.14
CA ASN A 287 -27.48 -3.94 -26.77
C ASN A 287 -25.97 -3.92 -27.08
N TYR A 288 -25.22 -2.95 -26.54
CA TYR A 288 -23.76 -2.95 -26.60
C TYR A 288 -23.19 -4.29 -26.13
N GLY A 289 -22.24 -4.84 -26.87
CA GLY A 289 -21.74 -6.21 -26.70
C GLY A 289 -22.31 -7.20 -27.73
N LYS A 290 -23.52 -6.95 -28.27
CA LYS A 290 -23.96 -7.58 -29.53
C LYS A 290 -23.26 -6.93 -30.73
N TRP A 291 -23.11 -5.61 -30.70
CA TRP A 291 -22.19 -4.87 -31.56
C TRP A 291 -20.94 -4.46 -30.78
N HIS A 292 -19.81 -4.32 -31.49
CA HIS A 292 -18.48 -4.01 -30.97
C HIS A 292 -17.96 -2.72 -31.60
N VAL A 293 -16.93 -2.14 -30.96
CA VAL A 293 -16.14 -1.06 -31.57
C VAL A 293 -15.08 -1.71 -32.46
N ASP A 294 -15.22 -1.52 -33.75
CA ASP A 294 -14.31 -2.00 -34.79
C ASP A 294 -13.39 -0.86 -35.26
N HIS A 295 -12.24 -1.23 -35.82
CA HIS A 295 -11.35 -0.31 -36.51
C HIS A 295 -11.53 -0.48 -38.02
N ILE A 296 -11.83 0.60 -38.73
CA ILE A 296 -11.94 0.62 -40.20
C ILE A 296 -10.63 0.09 -40.80
N VAL A 297 -9.50 0.66 -40.40
CA VAL A 297 -8.15 0.12 -40.59
C VAL A 297 -7.73 -0.67 -39.34
N PRO A 298 -7.57 -2.00 -39.42
CA PRO A 298 -7.28 -2.85 -38.26
C PRO A 298 -5.98 -2.49 -37.54
N ILE A 299 -5.98 -2.65 -36.21
CA ILE A 299 -4.81 -2.42 -35.36
C ILE A 299 -3.56 -3.15 -35.88
N SER A 300 -3.72 -4.38 -36.37
CA SER A 300 -2.62 -5.25 -36.84
C SER A 300 -1.86 -4.69 -38.05
N VAL A 301 -2.45 -3.76 -38.80
CA VAL A 301 -1.83 -3.14 -39.97
C VAL A 301 -0.99 -1.91 -39.58
N HIS A 302 -1.25 -1.34 -38.41
CA HIS A 302 -0.49 -0.20 -37.90
C HIS A 302 0.82 -0.65 -37.24
N ASN A 303 1.87 0.16 -37.42
CA ASN A 303 3.15 -0.09 -36.76
C ASN A 303 3.36 0.89 -35.60
N PHE A 304 3.09 0.47 -34.36
CA PHE A 304 3.41 1.27 -33.18
C PHE A 304 3.66 0.40 -31.95
N SER A 305 4.47 0.93 -31.03
CA SER A 305 4.76 0.28 -29.76
C SER A 305 4.68 1.24 -28.56
N LYS A 306 4.40 2.52 -28.83
CA LYS A 306 4.30 3.62 -27.87
C LYS A 306 3.15 4.56 -28.29
N PRO A 307 2.45 5.20 -27.34
CA PRO A 307 1.33 6.09 -27.65
C PRO A 307 1.73 7.40 -28.35
N GLU A 308 3.00 7.78 -28.27
CA GLU A 308 3.53 8.97 -28.95
C GLU A 308 3.66 8.76 -30.48
N HIS A 309 3.59 7.51 -30.95
CA HIS A 309 3.77 7.19 -32.36
C HIS A 309 2.61 7.73 -33.23
N PRO A 310 2.88 8.32 -34.41
CA PRO A 310 1.84 8.81 -35.29
C PRO A 310 0.81 7.74 -35.72
N ASP A 311 1.25 6.49 -35.95
CA ASP A 311 0.31 5.41 -36.28
C ASP A 311 -0.58 4.99 -35.10
N PHE A 312 -0.16 5.20 -33.85
CA PHE A 312 -1.03 5.01 -32.70
C PHE A 312 -2.21 6.00 -32.76
N LYS A 313 -1.92 7.28 -33.03
CA LYS A 313 -2.96 8.31 -33.16
C LYS A 313 -3.89 8.05 -34.34
N ARG A 314 -3.37 7.56 -35.47
CA ARG A 314 -4.17 7.18 -36.65
C ARG A 314 -5.08 5.99 -36.34
N CYS A 315 -4.53 4.96 -35.70
CA CYS A 315 -5.25 3.75 -35.31
C CYS A 315 -6.42 4.07 -34.38
N TRP A 316 -6.18 4.88 -33.35
CA TRP A 316 -7.18 5.25 -32.34
C TRP A 316 -7.91 6.58 -32.63
N ALA A 317 -7.83 7.09 -33.86
CA ALA A 317 -8.60 8.26 -34.28
C ALA A 317 -10.09 7.92 -34.30
N LEU A 318 -10.96 8.87 -33.91
CA LEU A 318 -12.42 8.66 -33.98
C LEU A 318 -12.86 8.29 -35.40
N SER A 319 -12.28 8.91 -36.43
CA SER A 319 -12.56 8.60 -37.84
C SER A 319 -12.19 7.18 -38.26
N ASN A 320 -11.34 6.47 -37.50
CA ASN A 320 -10.99 5.07 -37.74
C ASN A 320 -11.84 4.09 -36.90
N LEU A 321 -12.68 4.59 -35.99
CA LEU A 321 -13.51 3.76 -35.12
C LEU A 321 -14.97 3.76 -35.61
N GLN A 322 -15.56 2.57 -35.68
CA GLN A 322 -16.95 2.40 -36.10
C GLN A 322 -17.67 1.34 -35.24
N PRO A 323 -18.99 1.45 -35.08
CA PRO A 323 -19.80 0.36 -34.54
C PRO A 323 -20.00 -0.72 -35.63
N MET A 324 -19.85 -1.98 -35.26
CA MET A 324 -20.08 -3.12 -36.16
C MET A 324 -20.70 -4.28 -35.38
N TRP A 325 -21.62 -5.03 -35.99
CA TRP A 325 -22.18 -6.22 -35.33
C TRP A 325 -21.09 -7.26 -35.06
N GLY A 326 -21.16 -7.93 -33.92
CA GLY A 326 -20.13 -8.88 -33.49
C GLY A 326 -19.83 -10.00 -34.51
N PRO A 327 -20.85 -10.62 -35.14
CA PRO A 327 -20.63 -11.62 -36.19
C PRO A 327 -19.96 -11.04 -37.45
N GLU A 328 -20.35 -9.83 -37.86
CA GLU A 328 -19.75 -9.13 -39.00
C GLU A 328 -18.29 -8.79 -38.73
N ASN A 329 -18.00 -8.25 -37.54
CA ASN A 329 -16.64 -7.90 -37.12
C ASN A 329 -15.72 -9.13 -37.09
N GLN A 330 -16.22 -10.26 -36.57
CA GLN A 330 -15.48 -11.53 -36.59
C GLN A 330 -15.21 -12.03 -38.02
N SER A 331 -16.20 -11.89 -38.91
CA SER A 331 -16.07 -12.30 -40.31
C SER A 331 -15.13 -11.39 -41.11
N LYS A 332 -15.12 -10.08 -40.80
CA LYS A 332 -14.23 -9.08 -41.41
C LYS A 332 -12.76 -9.40 -41.12
N GLY A 333 -12.44 -9.73 -39.87
CA GLY A 333 -11.06 -9.96 -39.43
C GLY A 333 -10.16 -8.73 -39.68
N ALA A 334 -8.91 -8.97 -40.07
CA ALA A 334 -7.91 -7.93 -40.35
C ALA A 334 -7.90 -7.44 -41.82
N ARG A 335 -8.98 -7.63 -42.57
CA ARG A 335 -9.05 -7.25 -43.99
C ARG A 335 -9.16 -5.73 -44.15
N ILE A 336 -8.43 -5.18 -45.12
CA ILE A 336 -8.49 -3.78 -45.53
C ILE A 336 -8.99 -3.71 -46.98
N GLU A 337 -9.96 -2.83 -47.24
CA GLU A 337 -10.48 -2.60 -48.59
C GLU A 337 -9.57 -1.68 -49.40
N LYS A 338 -8.87 -0.77 -48.72
CA LYS A 338 -7.95 0.20 -49.32
C LYS A 338 -6.53 -0.08 -48.87
N HIS A 339 -5.58 0.11 -49.78
CA HIS A 339 -4.16 0.02 -49.45
C HIS A 339 -3.82 0.99 -48.30
N PHE A 340 -3.12 0.49 -47.29
CA PHE A 340 -2.70 1.26 -46.13
C PHE A 340 -1.18 1.19 -45.98
N GLN A 341 -0.54 2.36 -45.94
CA GLN A 341 0.88 2.46 -45.66
C GLN A 341 1.11 2.86 -44.18
N PRO A 342 1.69 1.96 -43.36
CA PRO A 342 2.11 2.29 -42.01
C PRO A 342 3.31 3.25 -42.05
N LYS A 343 3.42 4.11 -41.04
CA LYS A 343 4.58 4.99 -40.89
C LYS A 343 5.74 4.16 -40.34
N LEU A 344 6.95 4.42 -40.86
CA LEU A 344 8.18 3.81 -40.35
C LEU A 344 8.33 4.13 -38.86
N GLN A 345 8.61 3.08 -38.10
CA GLN A 345 9.04 3.23 -36.72
C GLN A 345 10.49 3.74 -36.73
N LEU A 346 10.66 5.06 -36.77
CA LEU A 346 11.98 5.68 -36.64
C LEU A 346 12.44 5.53 -35.19
N GLU A 347 13.33 4.56 -34.95
CA GLU A 347 14.13 4.55 -33.73
C GLU A 347 15.17 5.66 -33.86
N ILE A 348 14.91 6.81 -33.25
CA ILE A 348 15.98 7.78 -33.01
C ILE A 348 16.91 7.10 -32.00
N LYS A 349 17.95 6.43 -32.49
CA LYS A 349 19.11 6.12 -31.67
C LYS A 349 19.71 7.47 -31.31
N GLU A 350 19.45 7.92 -30.08
CA GLU A 350 20.23 9.02 -29.51
C GLU A 350 21.69 8.60 -29.64
N ALA A 351 22.43 9.30 -30.51
CA ALA A 351 23.87 9.13 -30.64
C ALA A 351 24.47 9.36 -29.26
N GLY A 352 25.22 8.37 -28.78
CA GLY A 352 25.68 8.25 -27.40
C GLY A 352 26.72 9.27 -26.97
#